data_AF-A0A5S3YXD4-F1
#
_entry.id   AF-A0A5S3YXD4-F1
#
_cell.length_a   1.000
_cell.length_b   1.000
_cell.length_c   1.000
_cell.angle_alpha   90.00
_cell.angle_beta   90.00
_cell.angle_gamma   90.00
#
_symmetry.space_group_name_H-M   'P 1'
#
loop_
_entity.id
_entity.type
_entity.pdbx_description
1 polymer ?
#
loop_
_entity_poly.entity_id
_entity_poly.type
_entity_poly.pdbx_seq_one_letter_code
_entity_poly.pdbx_strand_id
1 'polypeptide(L)'
;RQVRPAIHKHVHTGEAVWFNHAAFWHPSSLCPLIRKELVSQFGEDALTYNTLYGNGDIIPDDVVEHINEAYKQATVTFLWQKGDVLLMDNMLVSHGRDPFKGDRRVVVSMGV
;
A
#
# COMPACT_ATOMS: atom_id res chain seq x y z
N ARG A 1 -16.44 10.27 3.07
CA ARG A 1 -15.78 9.04 3.57
C ARG A 1 -16.41 7.85 2.86
N GLN A 2 -15.64 6.81 2.53
CA GLN A 2 -16.13 5.62 1.83
C GLN A 2 -15.66 4.37 2.58
N VAL A 3 -16.57 3.43 2.83
CA VAL A 3 -16.25 2.13 3.44
C VAL A 3 -16.14 1.10 2.32
N ARG A 4 -15.04 0.35 2.30
CA ARG A 4 -14.77 -0.73 1.33
C ARG A 4 -14.31 -1.99 2.06
N PRO A 5 -14.56 -3.19 1.51
CA PRO A 5 -13.97 -4.41 2.03
C PRO A 5 -12.43 -4.32 2.01
N ALA A 6 -11.78 -4.80 3.07
CA ALA A 6 -10.31 -4.98 3.05
C ALA A 6 -9.92 -6.26 2.28
N ILE A 7 -10.78 -7.27 2.34
CA ILE A 7 -10.61 -8.56 1.67
C ILE A 7 -11.56 -8.62 0.48
N HIS A 8 -11.01 -8.92 -0.68
CA HIS A 8 -11.76 -9.16 -1.91
C HIS A 8 -11.78 -10.65 -2.25
N LYS A 9 -12.68 -11.06 -3.15
CA LYS A 9 -12.60 -12.39 -3.77
C LYS A 9 -11.91 -12.26 -5.12
N HIS A 10 -10.93 -13.11 -5.37
CA HIS A 10 -10.29 -13.20 -6.68
C HIS A 10 -11.33 -13.61 -7.74
N VAL A 11 -11.39 -12.89 -8.86
CA VAL A 11 -12.47 -13.04 -9.86
C VAL A 11 -12.49 -14.42 -10.52
N HIS A 12 -11.33 -15.08 -10.65
CA HIS A 12 -11.20 -16.41 -11.25
C HIS A 12 -11.17 -17.56 -10.23
N THR A 13 -10.33 -17.51 -9.20
CA THR A 13 -10.18 -18.61 -8.21
C THR A 13 -11.20 -18.56 -7.08
N GLY A 14 -11.82 -17.40 -6.82
CA GLY A 14 -12.74 -17.19 -5.70
C GLY A 14 -12.08 -17.08 -4.33
N GLU A 15 -10.75 -17.16 -4.26
CA GLU A 15 -9.96 -17.08 -3.03
C GLU A 15 -10.04 -15.68 -2.40
N ALA A 16 -9.88 -15.62 -1.08
CA ALA A 16 -9.81 -14.38 -0.34
C ALA A 16 -8.44 -13.71 -0.56
N VAL A 17 -8.45 -12.46 -1.01
CA VAL A 17 -7.24 -11.70 -1.34
C VAL A 17 -7.19 -10.38 -0.57
N TRP A 18 -5.99 -10.03 -0.10
CA TRP A 18 -5.72 -8.75 0.53
C TRP A 18 -5.54 -7.69 -0.56
N PHE A 19 -6.60 -6.95 -0.87
CA PHE A 19 -6.65 -5.99 -1.97
C PHE A 19 -7.20 -4.65 -1.51
N ASN A 20 -6.34 -3.85 -0.86
CA ASN A 20 -6.70 -2.55 -0.31
C ASN A 20 -5.43 -1.70 -0.07
N HIS A 21 -5.62 -0.43 0.31
CA HIS A 21 -4.54 0.50 0.65
C HIS A 21 -4.48 0.85 2.14
N ALA A 22 -5.00 0.00 3.03
CA ALA A 22 -5.18 0.34 4.44
C ALA A 22 -3.87 0.78 5.10
N ALA A 23 -2.81 -0.03 4.96
CA ALA A 23 -1.48 0.30 5.46
C ALA A 23 -0.83 1.48 4.70
N PHE A 24 -1.02 1.59 3.39
CA PHE A 24 -0.37 2.61 2.57
C PHE A 24 -0.90 4.02 2.84
N TRP A 25 -2.21 4.17 3.05
CA TRP A 25 -2.86 5.45 3.34
C TRP A 25 -3.09 5.73 4.82
N HIS A 26 -2.41 5.00 5.70
CA HIS A 26 -2.45 5.25 7.13
C HIS A 26 -1.52 6.42 7.53
N PRO A 27 -1.88 7.24 8.54
CA PRO A 27 -1.00 8.30 9.06
C PRO A 27 0.41 7.84 9.44
N SER A 28 0.58 6.59 9.92
CA SER A 28 1.89 6.03 10.29
C SER A 28 2.85 5.84 9.11
N SER A 29 2.34 5.87 7.87
CA SER A 29 3.17 5.81 6.65
C SER A 29 3.84 7.15 6.33
N LEU A 30 3.46 8.24 6.99
CA LEU A 30 4.16 9.50 6.93
C LEU A 30 5.40 9.47 7.83
N CYS A 31 6.46 10.15 7.42
CA CYS A 31 7.58 10.44 8.31
C CYS A 31 7.05 11.06 9.62
N PRO A 32 7.48 10.59 10.82
CA PRO A 32 6.92 11.06 12.09
C PRO A 32 6.96 12.58 12.28
N LEU A 33 8.02 13.23 11.78
CA LEU A 33 8.14 14.69 11.80
C LEU A 33 7.08 15.36 10.92
N ILE A 34 6.85 14.82 9.73
CA ILE A 34 5.83 15.33 8.80
C ILE A 34 4.42 15.08 9.35
N ARG A 35 4.15 13.88 9.90
CA ARG A 35 2.88 13.56 10.55
C ARG A 35 2.58 14.57 11.66
N LYS A 36 3.54 14.81 12.56
CA LYS A 36 3.40 15.76 13.67
C LYS A 36 3.10 17.17 13.18
N GLU A 37 3.83 17.63 12.16
CA GLU A 37 3.65 18.97 11.60
C GLU A 37 2.26 19.13 10.96
N LEU A 38 1.84 18.17 10.14
CA LEU A 38 0.54 18.20 9.50
C LEU A 38 -0.61 18.16 10.51
N VAL A 39 -0.50 17.31 11.55
CA VAL A 39 -1.49 17.27 12.64
C VAL A 39 -1.52 18.60 13.39
N SER A 40 -0.36 19.21 13.68
CA SER A 40 -0.32 20.50 14.37
C SER A 40 -0.95 21.64 13.57
N GLN A 41 -0.81 21.63 12.24
CA GLN A 41 -1.32 22.71 11.38
C GLN A 41 -2.80 22.51 11.00
N PHE A 42 -3.21 21.26 10.75
CA PHE A 42 -4.51 20.97 10.12
C PHE A 42 -5.43 20.10 10.99
N GLY A 43 -4.94 19.56 12.11
CA GLY A 43 -5.66 18.60 12.94
C GLY A 43 -5.60 17.17 12.39
N GLU A 44 -5.95 16.19 13.21
CA GLU A 44 -5.89 14.76 12.85
C GLU A 44 -6.84 14.41 11.70
N ASP A 45 -8.00 15.05 11.63
CA ASP A 45 -9.04 14.78 10.62
C ASP A 45 -8.70 15.29 9.22
N ALA A 46 -7.72 16.20 9.08
CA ALA A 46 -7.37 16.83 7.82
C ALA A 46 -6.24 16.13 7.06
N LEU A 47 -5.70 15.03 7.61
CA LEU A 47 -4.67 14.26 6.92
C LEU A 47 -5.26 13.62 5.65
N THR A 48 -4.54 13.76 4.54
CA THR A 48 -4.87 13.07 3.28
C THR A 48 -4.68 11.55 3.40
N TYR A 49 -3.79 11.12 4.30
CA TYR A 49 -3.56 9.74 4.71
C TYR A 49 -4.33 9.48 6.00
N ASN A 50 -5.58 9.04 5.91
CA ASN A 50 -6.43 8.79 7.07
C ASN A 50 -7.36 7.57 6.89
N THR A 51 -6.77 6.39 6.66
CA THR A 51 -7.51 5.13 6.68
C THR A 51 -7.98 4.81 8.10
N LEU A 52 -9.29 4.56 8.25
CA LEU A 52 -9.94 4.13 9.49
C LEU A 52 -10.52 2.73 9.32
N TYR A 53 -10.89 2.08 10.43
CA TYR A 53 -11.74 0.90 10.38
C TYR A 53 -13.11 1.23 9.77
N GLY A 54 -13.82 0.19 9.32
CA GLY A 54 -15.13 0.36 8.67
C GLY A 54 -16.21 1.00 9.55
N ASN A 55 -16.03 0.98 10.88
CA ASN A 55 -16.88 1.66 11.86
C ASN A 55 -16.44 3.11 12.16
N GLY A 56 -15.31 3.55 11.61
CA GLY A 56 -14.76 4.89 11.83
C GLY A 56 -13.70 4.98 12.93
N ASP A 57 -13.40 3.89 13.64
CA ASP A 57 -12.34 3.88 14.65
C ASP A 57 -10.96 3.99 13.99
N ILE A 58 -10.02 4.58 14.72
CA ILE A 58 -8.62 4.68 14.31
C ILE A 58 -8.02 3.28 14.26
N ILE A 59 -7.27 2.98 13.19
CA ILE A 59 -6.46 1.77 13.12
C ILE A 59 -5.20 2.03 13.97
N PRO A 60 -4.90 1.20 14.98
CA PRO A 60 -3.69 1.36 15.77
C PRO A 60 -2.40 1.25 14.94
N ASP A 61 -1.37 2.01 15.31
CA ASP A 61 -0.09 2.02 14.59
C ASP A 61 0.57 0.62 14.55
N ASP A 62 0.42 -0.19 15.60
CA ASP A 62 0.98 -1.56 15.72
C ASP A 62 0.29 -2.56 14.77
N VAL A 63 -1.01 -2.38 14.48
CA VAL A 63 -1.71 -3.16 13.46
C VAL A 63 -1.12 -2.91 12.08
N VAL A 64 -0.82 -1.64 11.77
CA VAL A 64 -0.19 -1.27 10.49
C VAL A 64 1.26 -1.76 10.43
N GLU A 65 1.99 -1.71 11.53
CA GLU A 65 3.33 -2.30 11.64
C GLU A 65 3.31 -3.79 11.34
N HIS A 66 2.35 -4.54 11.92
CA HIS A 66 2.18 -5.96 11.64
C HIS A 66 1.90 -6.26 10.16
N ILE A 67 1.02 -5.48 9.51
CA ILE A 67 0.73 -5.62 8.08
C ILE A 67 1.99 -5.33 7.25
N ASN A 68 2.74 -4.28 7.59
CA ASN A 68 3.98 -3.95 6.91
C ASN A 68 5.05 -5.03 7.06
N GLU A 69 5.11 -5.68 8.22
CA GLU A 69 6.00 -6.83 8.43
C GLU A 69 5.61 -8.02 7.57
N ALA A 70 4.31 -8.32 7.45
CA ALA A 70 3.81 -9.34 6.52
C ALA A 70 4.17 -9.01 5.06
N TYR A 71 4.07 -7.74 4.64
CA TYR A 71 4.53 -7.31 3.31
C TYR A 71 6.02 -7.54 3.13
N LYS A 72 6.88 -7.18 4.10
CA LYS A 72 8.33 -7.40 4.00
C LYS A 72 8.65 -8.88 3.85
N GLN A 73 8.02 -9.75 4.64
CA GLN A 73 8.24 -11.20 4.58
C GLN A 73 7.80 -11.82 3.24
N ALA A 74 6.73 -11.29 2.64
CA ALA A 74 6.23 -11.74 1.34
C ALA A 74 6.93 -11.07 0.14
N THR A 75 7.77 -10.05 0.36
CA THR A 75 8.38 -9.27 -0.72
C THR A 75 9.44 -10.08 -1.44
N VAL A 76 9.31 -10.13 -2.78
CA VAL A 76 10.36 -10.63 -3.67
C VAL A 76 10.99 -9.44 -4.38
N THR A 77 12.31 -9.29 -4.21
CA THR A 77 13.09 -8.24 -4.85
C THR A 77 13.99 -8.83 -5.92
N PHE A 78 14.03 -8.19 -7.09
CA PHE A 78 14.91 -8.55 -8.19
C PHE A 78 15.44 -7.30 -8.89
N LEU A 79 16.62 -7.41 -9.49
CA LEU A 79 17.20 -6.35 -10.28
C LEU A 79 16.70 -6.46 -11.72
N TRP A 80 16.11 -5.37 -12.20
CA TRP A 80 15.69 -5.26 -13.60
C TRP A 80 16.88 -5.32 -14.55
N GLN A 81 16.77 -6.14 -15.57
CA GLN A 81 17.66 -6.17 -16.72
C GLN A 81 16.93 -5.67 -17.96
N LYS A 82 17.70 -5.13 -18.91
CA LYS A 82 17.13 -4.63 -20.17
C LYS A 82 16.51 -5.80 -20.95
N GLY A 83 15.22 -5.70 -21.21
CA GLY A 83 14.45 -6.73 -21.92
C GLY A 83 13.59 -7.61 -21.02
N ASP A 84 13.75 -7.50 -19.69
CA ASP A 84 12.87 -8.20 -18.75
C ASP A 84 11.42 -7.74 -18.88
N VAL A 85 10.51 -8.69 -18.65
CA VAL A 85 9.07 -8.44 -18.57
C VAL A 85 8.55 -9.11 -17.31
N LEU A 86 7.90 -8.32 -16.44
CA LEU A 86 7.15 -8.84 -15.31
C LEU A 86 5.66 -8.90 -15.69
N LEU A 87 5.10 -10.10 -15.68
CA LEU A 87 3.66 -10.31 -15.70
C LEU A 87 3.20 -10.64 -14.27
N MET A 88 2.16 -9.96 -13.80
CA MET A 88 1.60 -10.21 -12.47
C MET A 88 0.08 -10.10 -12.49
N ASP A 89 -0.56 -10.86 -11.61
CA ASP A 89 -1.96 -10.70 -11.28
C ASP A 89 -2.12 -9.54 -10.28
N ASN A 90 -2.78 -8.47 -10.69
CA ASN A 90 -2.91 -7.26 -9.88
C ASN A 90 -3.73 -7.50 -8.59
N MET A 91 -4.62 -8.50 -8.56
CA MET A 91 -5.39 -8.82 -7.34
C MET A 91 -4.55 -9.56 -6.30
N LEU A 92 -3.52 -10.27 -6.72
CA LEU A 92 -2.69 -11.11 -5.86
C LEU A 92 -1.37 -10.44 -5.44
N VAL A 93 -0.92 -9.44 -6.19
CA VAL A 93 0.42 -8.86 -6.01
C VAL A 93 0.36 -7.37 -5.70
N SER A 94 0.68 -7.04 -4.45
CA SER A 94 1.14 -5.69 -4.08
C SER A 94 2.53 -5.46 -4.65
N HIS A 95 2.74 -4.32 -5.30
CA HIS A 95 4.03 -3.98 -5.89
C HIS A 95 4.46 -2.56 -5.52
N GLY A 96 5.76 -2.37 -5.44
CA GLY A 96 6.38 -1.11 -5.05
C GLY A 96 7.71 -0.90 -5.76
N ARG A 97 8.45 0.11 -5.31
CA ARG A 97 9.73 0.46 -5.90
C ARG A 97 10.69 0.96 -4.82
N ASP A 98 11.87 0.34 -4.77
CA ASP A 98 12.97 0.86 -3.96
C ASP A 98 13.52 2.19 -4.51
N PRO A 99 14.13 3.03 -3.66
CA PRO A 99 14.92 4.16 -4.12
C PRO A 99 15.97 3.74 -5.16
N PHE A 100 16.15 4.53 -6.22
CA PHE A 100 17.17 4.29 -7.25
C PHE A 100 17.93 5.59 -7.58
N LYS A 101 19.05 5.45 -8.29
CA LYS A 101 19.86 6.56 -8.80
C LYS A 101 20.14 6.36 -10.29
N GLY A 102 20.37 7.46 -11.01
CA GLY A 102 20.68 7.45 -12.44
C GLY A 102 19.45 7.22 -13.33
N ASP A 103 19.71 7.00 -14.62
CA ASP A 103 18.67 6.83 -15.63
C ASP A 103 18.03 5.44 -15.52
N ARG A 104 16.70 5.41 -15.39
CA ARG A 104 15.91 4.19 -15.32
C ARG A 104 14.59 4.39 -16.07
N ARG A 105 14.26 3.48 -16.99
CA ARG A 105 12.98 3.46 -17.68
C ARG A 105 12.33 2.09 -17.55
N VAL A 106 11.16 2.05 -16.92
CA VAL A 106 10.25 0.89 -16.90
C VAL A 106 8.91 1.38 -17.43
N VAL A 107 8.32 0.62 -18.34
CA VAL A 107 7.02 0.92 -18.95
C VAL A 107 5.99 -0.09 -18.43
N VAL A 108 4.72 0.32 -18.40
CA VAL A 108 3.62 -0.52 -17.94
C VAL A 108 2.54 -0.59 -19.01
N SER A 109 1.88 -1.75 -19.08
CA SER A 109 0.65 -1.94 -19.82
C SER A 109 -0.35 -2.61 -18.89
N MET A 110 -1.59 -2.13 -18.89
CA MET A 110 -2.67 -2.73 -18.11
C MET A 110 -3.53 -3.56 -19.05
N GLY A 111 -3.74 -4.84 -18.69
CA GLY A 111 -4.77 -5.65 -19.33
C GLY A 111 -6.16 -5.12 -18.99
N VAL A 112 -7.10 -5.30 -19.91
CA VAL A 112 -8.54 -5.04 -19.69
C VAL A 112 -9.24 -6.27 -19.13
#